data_AF-A0AAW5AIE4-F1
#
_entry.id   AF-A0AAW5AIE4-F1
#
_cell.length_a   1.000
_cell.length_b   1.000
_cell.length_c   1.000
_cell.angle_alpha   90.00
_cell.angle_beta   90.00
_cell.angle_gamma   90.00
#
_symmetry.space_group_name_H-M   'P 1'
#
loop_
_entity.id
_entity.type
_entity.pdbx_description
1 polymer ?
#
loop_
_entity_poly.entity_id
_entity_poly.type
_entity_poly.pdbx_seq_one_letter_code
_entity_poly.pdbx_strand_id
1 'polypeptide(L)'
;MTTPFTFTDTRPYPETPVKNNLLLHASSLAHSGSAAQRKLSEESLQTEIRGMLQQNYYLGLSVAMSMVGDSESYLVLLGELSQVLGAEQEGEVQWFAMPLILVAGNNQPQTLPLNVPLAELAACLEHYPHLRALNKAAWLPFLVSSTELSSVNAGDWFAAKHNVGAAQAFAERFKPSELALPEGQSVHVVFALGYGDAETAKALGQNLLQAGLPLMQVWQQALAKEGVTLFVNPLSPDAVLPALAEGSHMRQRMALDVFSANAIRAIRLQSPRVGVVAAAQQGGRLVFGFNATDSAFELEPQIFTWALSPTDNVALIQQNFLDLMAECRVEHLYFLHDVLPENSPLPTYAQALTQIGHNPFFAETAI
;
A
#
# COMPACT_ATOMS: atom_id res chain seq x y z
N MET A 1 -1.43 28.20 16.92
CA MET A 1 -1.16 26.75 16.92
C MET A 1 -0.26 26.49 15.74
N THR A 2 1.01 26.16 15.98
CA THR A 2 1.96 25.83 14.91
C THR A 2 1.56 24.48 14.33
N THR A 3 1.31 24.42 13.02
CA THR A 3 1.07 23.15 12.33
C THR A 3 2.33 22.29 12.45
N PRO A 4 2.24 21.02 12.86
CA PRO A 4 3.40 20.15 12.93
C PRO A 4 4.02 20.01 11.53
N PHE A 5 5.36 20.03 11.45
CA PHE A 5 6.08 19.87 10.20
C PHE A 5 5.69 18.53 9.54
N THR A 6 5.44 18.57 8.23
CA THR A 6 5.21 17.40 7.39
C THR A 6 6.11 17.53 6.17
N PHE A 7 6.78 16.44 5.78
CA PHE A 7 7.56 16.43 4.54
C PHE A 7 6.73 16.90 3.34
N THR A 8 7.36 17.68 2.46
CA THR A 8 6.71 18.13 1.21
C THR A 8 6.36 16.92 0.36
N ASP A 9 5.13 16.89 -0.16
CA ASP A 9 4.74 15.92 -1.19
C ASP A 9 5.39 16.31 -2.53
N THR A 10 6.33 15.49 -2.99
CA THR A 10 7.11 15.72 -4.20
C THR A 10 6.65 14.87 -5.38
N ARG A 11 5.49 14.21 -5.26
CA ARG A 11 4.90 13.44 -6.37
C ARG A 11 4.68 14.38 -7.57
N PRO A 12 4.99 13.92 -8.81
CA PRO A 12 4.88 14.76 -9.99
C PRO A 12 3.40 14.91 -10.39
N TYR A 13 2.76 15.97 -9.93
CA TYR A 13 1.44 16.38 -10.40
C TYR A 13 1.57 17.39 -11.54
N PRO A 14 0.61 17.44 -12.49
CA PRO A 14 0.63 18.43 -13.56
C PRO A 14 0.48 19.84 -13.00
N GLU A 15 1.41 20.73 -13.37
CA GLU A 15 1.38 22.15 -12.94
C GLU A 15 0.14 22.90 -13.44
N THR A 16 -0.39 22.49 -14.59
CA THR A 16 -1.63 23.04 -15.17
C THR A 16 -2.74 22.00 -15.09
N PRO A 17 -3.87 22.32 -14.43
CA PRO A 17 -5.02 21.42 -14.37
C PRO A 17 -5.50 21.04 -15.77
N VAL A 18 -5.61 19.74 -16.02
CA VAL A 18 -6.15 19.23 -17.29
C VAL A 18 -7.66 19.37 -17.29
N LYS A 19 -8.21 19.94 -18.37
CA LYS A 19 -9.66 20.05 -18.57
C LYS A 19 -10.23 18.70 -19.01
N ASN A 20 -10.54 17.85 -18.03
CA ASN A 20 -11.21 16.57 -18.19
C ASN A 20 -12.32 16.47 -17.15
N ASN A 21 -13.53 16.06 -17.54
CA ASN A 21 -14.70 16.05 -16.65
C ASN A 21 -14.51 15.12 -15.45
N LEU A 22 -13.88 13.95 -15.62
CA LEU A 22 -13.54 13.05 -14.51
C LEU A 22 -12.71 13.78 -13.45
N LEU A 23 -11.71 14.54 -13.89
CA LEU A 23 -10.81 15.30 -13.00
C LEU A 23 -11.53 16.45 -12.31
N LEU A 24 -12.43 17.13 -13.02
CA LEU A 24 -13.24 18.20 -12.45
C LEU A 24 -14.19 17.67 -11.37
N HIS A 25 -14.86 16.53 -11.62
CA HIS A 25 -15.73 15.89 -10.64
C HIS A 25 -14.96 15.35 -9.44
N ALA A 26 -13.83 14.68 -9.67
CA ALA A 26 -12.97 14.16 -8.60
C ALA A 26 -12.42 15.28 -7.71
N SER A 27 -11.93 16.37 -8.31
CA SER A 27 -11.45 17.55 -7.57
C SER A 27 -12.58 18.24 -6.79
N SER A 28 -13.77 18.40 -7.39
CA SER A 28 -14.93 18.96 -6.69
C SER A 28 -15.37 18.11 -5.48
N LEU A 29 -15.20 16.79 -5.56
CA LEU A 29 -15.49 15.86 -4.48
C LEU A 29 -14.44 15.92 -3.36
N ALA A 30 -13.16 16.05 -3.71
CA ALA A 30 -12.07 16.13 -2.75
C ALA A 30 -12.07 17.47 -1.98
N HIS A 31 -12.12 18.60 -2.70
CA HIS A 31 -11.71 19.91 -2.19
C HIS A 31 -12.83 20.85 -1.76
N SER A 32 -14.03 20.32 -1.52
CA SER A 32 -15.24 21.01 -1.02
C SER A 32 -16.25 21.45 -2.08
N GLY A 33 -17.45 20.90 -1.93
CA GLY A 33 -18.71 21.42 -2.46
C GLY A 33 -19.80 21.25 -1.41
N SER A 34 -20.94 21.93 -1.59
CA SER A 34 -22.13 21.66 -0.77
C SER A 34 -22.51 20.16 -0.83
N ALA A 35 -23.22 19.62 0.17
CA ALA A 35 -23.62 18.21 0.18
C ALA A 35 -24.36 17.80 -1.11
N ALA A 36 -25.20 18.68 -1.65
CA ALA A 36 -25.88 18.47 -2.93
C ALA A 36 -24.90 18.41 -4.11
N GLN A 37 -23.90 19.29 -4.14
CA GLN A 37 -22.90 19.33 -5.20
C GLN A 37 -21.94 18.12 -5.14
N ARG A 38 -21.62 17.63 -3.93
CA ARG A 38 -20.85 16.39 -3.77
C ARG A 38 -21.62 15.21 -4.35
N LYS A 39 -22.88 15.02 -3.95
CA LYS A 39 -23.72 13.94 -4.48
C LYS A 39 -23.86 14.00 -6.02
N LEU A 40 -24.10 15.19 -6.58
CA LEU A 40 -24.17 15.35 -8.03
C LEU A 40 -22.85 15.02 -8.73
N SER A 41 -21.72 15.40 -8.13
CA SER A 41 -20.38 15.12 -8.69
C SER A 41 -20.03 13.64 -8.60
N GLU A 42 -20.42 12.96 -7.51
CA GLU A 42 -20.31 11.51 -7.34
C GLU A 42 -21.12 10.76 -8.41
N GLU A 43 -22.41 11.06 -8.53
CA GLU A 43 -23.28 10.44 -9.54
C GLU A 43 -22.78 10.69 -10.98
N SER A 44 -22.30 11.92 -11.26
CA SER A 44 -21.73 12.27 -12.57
C SER A 44 -20.45 11.51 -12.85
N LEU A 45 -19.54 11.43 -11.87
CA LEU A 45 -18.27 10.72 -11.99
C LEU A 45 -18.48 9.23 -12.23
N GLN A 46 -19.32 8.57 -11.42
CA GLN A 46 -19.67 7.16 -11.60
C GLN A 46 -20.33 6.90 -12.96
N THR A 47 -21.22 7.79 -13.41
CA THR A 47 -21.88 7.68 -14.72
C THR A 47 -20.87 7.78 -15.86
N GLU A 48 -19.91 8.71 -15.78
CA GLU A 48 -18.89 8.89 -16.80
C GLU A 48 -17.92 7.70 -16.83
N ILE A 49 -17.45 7.23 -15.67
CA ILE A 49 -16.62 6.02 -15.56
C ILE A 49 -17.34 4.82 -16.19
N ARG A 50 -18.61 4.60 -15.83
CA ARG A 50 -19.41 3.49 -16.37
C ARG A 50 -19.56 3.60 -17.89
N GLY A 51 -19.85 4.80 -18.39
CA GLY A 51 -19.97 5.08 -19.82
C GLY A 51 -18.67 4.77 -20.58
N MET A 52 -17.51 5.14 -20.02
CA MET A 52 -16.21 4.84 -20.60
C MET A 52 -15.90 3.34 -20.60
N LEU A 53 -16.20 2.62 -19.51
CA LEU A 53 -16.00 1.17 -19.42
C LEU A 53 -16.90 0.42 -20.42
N GLN A 54 -18.16 0.82 -20.56
CA GLN A 54 -19.11 0.24 -21.53
C GLN A 54 -18.69 0.46 -22.99
N GLN A 55 -18.03 1.58 -23.27
CA GLN A 55 -17.52 1.92 -24.60
C GLN A 55 -16.10 1.38 -24.86
N ASN A 56 -15.54 0.59 -23.93
CA ASN A 56 -14.16 0.09 -23.96
C ASN A 56 -13.10 1.21 -24.06
N TYR A 57 -13.42 2.42 -23.56
CA TYR A 57 -12.52 3.58 -23.60
C TYR A 57 -11.60 3.63 -22.37
N TYR A 58 -10.80 2.56 -22.18
CA TYR A 58 -9.94 2.41 -21.00
C TYR A 58 -8.77 3.39 -20.96
N LEU A 59 -8.23 3.74 -22.13
CA LEU A 59 -7.11 4.69 -22.23
C LEU A 59 -7.47 6.05 -21.63
N GLY A 60 -8.71 6.51 -21.83
CA GLY A 60 -9.18 7.77 -21.24
C GLY A 60 -9.15 7.75 -19.71
N LEU A 61 -9.52 6.62 -19.09
CA LEU A 61 -9.48 6.44 -17.64
C LEU A 61 -8.03 6.42 -17.14
N SER A 62 -7.14 5.67 -17.80
CA SER A 62 -5.72 5.62 -17.44
C SER A 62 -5.03 6.98 -17.56
N VAL A 63 -5.35 7.75 -18.61
CA VAL A 63 -4.85 9.11 -18.78
C VAL A 63 -5.39 10.02 -17.68
N ALA A 64 -6.69 9.96 -17.36
CA ALA A 64 -7.25 10.74 -16.26
C ALA A 64 -6.53 10.44 -14.95
N MET A 65 -6.39 9.16 -14.58
CA MET A 65 -5.65 8.72 -13.38
C MET A 65 -4.21 9.27 -13.33
N SER A 66 -3.53 9.40 -14.47
CA SER A 66 -2.15 9.91 -14.55
C SER A 66 -2.06 11.44 -14.53
N MET A 67 -3.15 12.14 -14.84
CA MET A 67 -3.20 13.60 -14.94
C MET A 67 -3.94 14.26 -13.76
N VAL A 68 -4.19 13.51 -12.68
CA VAL A 68 -4.80 14.06 -11.47
C VAL A 68 -3.88 15.10 -10.83
N GLY A 69 -4.45 16.22 -10.37
CA GLY A 69 -3.68 17.36 -9.85
C GLY A 69 -3.13 17.19 -8.42
N ASP A 70 -3.60 16.21 -7.67
CA ASP A 70 -3.24 15.99 -6.27
C ASP A 70 -3.67 14.59 -5.77
N SER A 71 -3.13 14.17 -4.62
CA SER A 71 -3.41 12.87 -4.00
C SER A 71 -4.87 12.69 -3.55
N GLU A 72 -5.53 13.74 -3.04
CA GLU A 72 -6.90 13.63 -2.54
C GLU A 72 -7.89 13.41 -3.68
N SER A 73 -7.75 14.17 -4.77
CA SER A 73 -8.49 13.95 -6.01
C SER A 73 -8.23 12.57 -6.60
N TYR A 74 -7.01 12.04 -6.48
CA TYR A 74 -6.67 10.70 -7.00
C TYR A 74 -7.38 9.62 -6.19
N LEU A 75 -7.38 9.74 -4.86
CA LEU A 75 -8.06 8.81 -3.96
C LEU A 75 -9.56 8.78 -4.24
N VAL A 76 -10.19 9.93 -4.49
CA VAL A 76 -11.58 10.00 -4.93
C VAL A 76 -11.78 9.25 -6.25
N LEU A 77 -10.99 9.57 -7.28
CA LEU A 77 -11.15 8.93 -8.59
C LEU A 77 -10.94 7.41 -8.52
N LEU A 78 -9.96 6.94 -7.75
CA LEU A 78 -9.71 5.53 -7.50
C LEU A 78 -10.88 4.87 -6.75
N GLY A 79 -11.42 5.54 -5.75
CA GLY A 79 -12.58 5.08 -4.96
C GLY A 79 -13.82 4.91 -5.82
N GLU A 80 -14.17 5.93 -6.62
CA GLU A 80 -15.31 5.87 -7.53
C GLU A 80 -15.13 4.83 -8.63
N LEU A 81 -13.91 4.67 -9.16
CA LEU A 81 -13.61 3.59 -10.09
C LEU A 81 -13.81 2.23 -9.42
N SER A 82 -13.30 2.03 -8.20
CA SER A 82 -13.50 0.80 -7.45
C SER A 82 -14.98 0.50 -7.18
N GLN A 83 -15.77 1.54 -6.90
CA GLN A 83 -17.21 1.42 -6.70
C GLN A 83 -17.92 0.92 -7.97
N VAL A 84 -17.62 1.51 -9.13
CA VAL A 84 -18.19 1.09 -10.42
C VAL A 84 -17.77 -0.33 -10.82
N LEU A 85 -16.57 -0.76 -10.42
CA LEU A 85 -16.09 -2.13 -10.63
C LEU A 85 -16.73 -3.15 -9.66
N GLY A 86 -17.40 -2.69 -8.60
CA GLY A 86 -18.16 -3.53 -7.68
C GLY A 86 -19.48 -4.04 -8.27
N ALA A 87 -20.11 -4.97 -7.55
CA ALA A 87 -21.45 -5.44 -7.90
C ALA A 87 -22.49 -4.36 -7.56
N GLU A 88 -23.18 -3.83 -8.57
CA GLU A 88 -24.21 -2.81 -8.44
C GLU A 88 -25.60 -3.36 -8.74
N GLN A 89 -25.69 -4.41 -9.57
CA GLN A 89 -26.93 -4.97 -10.07
C GLN A 89 -27.14 -6.42 -9.62
N GLU A 90 -28.40 -6.86 -9.62
CA GLU A 90 -28.73 -8.26 -9.36
C GLU A 90 -28.09 -9.17 -10.42
N GLY A 91 -27.43 -10.23 -9.98
CA GLY A 91 -26.72 -11.17 -10.85
C GLY A 91 -25.25 -10.81 -11.11
N GLU A 92 -24.82 -9.58 -10.79
CA GLU A 92 -23.39 -9.23 -10.80
C GLU A 92 -22.64 -9.88 -9.63
N VAL A 93 -21.33 -10.06 -9.82
CA VAL A 93 -20.42 -10.59 -8.81
C VAL A 93 -19.53 -9.50 -8.25
N GLN A 94 -19.20 -9.62 -6.97
CA GLN A 94 -18.25 -8.77 -6.28
C GLN A 94 -16.89 -9.45 -6.25
N TRP A 95 -15.92 -8.90 -6.99
CA TRP A 95 -14.51 -9.28 -6.89
C TRP A 95 -13.85 -8.61 -5.68
N PHE A 96 -12.96 -9.34 -5.01
CA PHE A 96 -12.24 -8.85 -3.84
C PHE A 96 -10.90 -9.57 -3.68
N ALA A 97 -10.00 -8.97 -2.91
CA ALA A 97 -8.71 -9.56 -2.57
C ALA A 97 -8.40 -9.38 -1.08
N MET A 98 -7.76 -10.39 -0.49
CA MET A 98 -7.13 -10.32 0.83
C MET A 98 -5.62 -10.18 0.65
N PRO A 99 -5.02 -9.01 0.94
CA PRO A 99 -3.58 -8.86 0.91
C PRO A 99 -2.93 -9.68 2.04
N LEU A 100 -1.87 -10.40 1.73
CA LEU A 100 -1.02 -11.09 2.69
C LEU A 100 0.39 -10.49 2.62
N ILE A 101 0.81 -9.83 3.70
CA ILE A 101 2.17 -9.32 3.84
C ILE A 101 3.05 -10.44 4.37
N LEU A 102 4.10 -10.76 3.63
CA LEU A 102 5.03 -11.83 3.95
C LEU A 102 6.39 -11.22 4.31
N VAL A 103 6.86 -11.45 5.53
CA VAL A 103 8.24 -11.14 5.93
C VAL A 103 9.00 -12.46 5.99
N ALA A 104 9.95 -12.63 5.07
CA ALA A 104 10.71 -13.86 4.93
C ALA A 104 12.18 -13.62 5.27
N GLY A 105 12.77 -14.52 6.06
CA GLY A 105 14.19 -14.61 6.33
C GLY A 105 14.73 -15.98 5.91
N ASN A 106 15.80 -16.04 5.13
CA ASN A 106 16.45 -17.28 4.72
C ASN A 106 17.96 -17.06 4.51
N ASN A 107 18.75 -18.13 4.59
CA ASN A 107 20.22 -18.06 4.45
C ASN A 107 20.70 -18.32 3.01
N GLN A 108 19.79 -18.68 2.10
CA GLN A 108 20.07 -18.97 0.69
C GLN A 108 18.78 -18.71 -0.10
N PRO A 109 18.85 -18.27 -1.37
CA PRO A 109 17.65 -18.03 -2.16
C PRO A 109 16.71 -19.25 -2.16
N GLN A 110 15.41 -19.00 -1.95
CA GLN A 110 14.36 -20.01 -1.91
C GLN A 110 13.19 -19.60 -2.83
N THR A 111 12.29 -20.54 -3.10
CA THR A 111 10.96 -20.23 -3.66
C THR A 111 9.87 -20.59 -2.65
N LEU A 112 8.73 -19.94 -2.69
CA LEU A 112 7.58 -20.26 -1.85
C LEU A 112 6.38 -20.59 -2.73
N PRO A 113 5.80 -21.80 -2.63
CA PRO A 113 4.59 -22.13 -3.37
C PRO A 113 3.41 -21.29 -2.84
N LEU A 114 2.66 -20.70 -3.75
CA LEU A 114 1.58 -19.77 -3.42
C LEU A 114 0.22 -20.48 -3.39
N ASN A 115 0.06 -21.52 -2.57
CA ASN A 115 -1.22 -22.23 -2.44
C ASN A 115 -2.15 -21.56 -1.42
N VAL A 116 -3.46 -21.62 -1.66
CA VAL A 116 -4.48 -21.18 -0.70
C VAL A 116 -5.00 -22.38 0.10
N PRO A 117 -4.96 -22.35 1.45
CA PRO A 117 -5.51 -23.39 2.30
C PRO A 117 -7.04 -23.24 2.39
N LEU A 118 -7.75 -23.57 1.31
CA LEU A 118 -9.18 -23.26 1.17
C LEU A 118 -10.04 -23.85 2.30
N ALA A 119 -9.74 -25.07 2.74
CA ALA A 119 -10.53 -25.74 3.78
C ALA A 119 -10.31 -25.08 5.15
N GLU A 120 -9.07 -24.79 5.50
CA GLU A 120 -8.69 -24.15 6.77
C GLU A 120 -9.14 -22.68 6.80
N LEU A 121 -9.05 -21.98 5.66
CA LEU A 121 -9.57 -20.63 5.52
C LEU A 121 -11.08 -20.59 5.73
N ALA A 122 -11.83 -21.48 5.06
CA ALA A 122 -13.28 -21.59 5.23
C ALA A 122 -13.66 -21.89 6.69
N ALA A 123 -12.99 -22.86 7.31
CA ALA A 123 -13.21 -23.21 8.72
C ALA A 123 -12.90 -22.03 9.65
N CYS A 124 -11.85 -21.26 9.39
CA CYS A 124 -11.52 -20.07 10.17
C CYS A 124 -12.61 -19.01 10.05
N LEU A 125 -13.02 -18.65 8.82
CA LEU A 125 -14.00 -17.60 8.54
C LEU A 125 -15.40 -17.92 9.11
N GLU A 126 -15.77 -19.19 9.21
CA GLU A 126 -17.07 -19.62 9.75
C GLU A 126 -17.33 -19.11 11.19
N HIS A 127 -16.27 -18.93 11.98
CA HIS A 127 -16.34 -18.48 13.37
C HIS A 127 -16.62 -16.97 13.51
N TYR A 128 -16.60 -16.21 12.41
CA TYR A 128 -16.69 -14.75 12.44
C TYR A 128 -17.91 -14.25 11.64
N PRO A 129 -19.03 -13.89 12.31
CA PRO A 129 -20.26 -13.51 11.64
C PRO A 129 -20.12 -12.38 10.61
N HIS A 130 -19.27 -11.40 10.88
CA HIS A 130 -19.01 -10.26 9.99
C HIS A 130 -18.25 -10.65 8.70
N LEU A 131 -17.57 -11.80 8.70
CA LEU A 131 -16.83 -12.33 7.54
C LEU A 131 -17.56 -13.47 6.82
N ARG A 132 -18.77 -13.85 7.29
CA ARG A 132 -19.49 -15.03 6.77
C ARG A 132 -19.79 -14.96 5.27
N ALA A 133 -19.95 -13.76 4.70
CA ALA A 133 -20.14 -13.59 3.26
C ALA A 133 -18.92 -14.09 2.45
N LEU A 134 -17.70 -13.93 2.98
CA LEU A 134 -16.48 -14.41 2.37
C LEU A 134 -16.37 -15.94 2.36
N ASN A 135 -17.02 -16.63 3.30
CA ASN A 135 -17.06 -18.09 3.34
C ASN A 135 -17.97 -18.68 2.24
N LYS A 136 -18.89 -17.88 1.69
CA LYS A 136 -19.76 -18.27 0.57
C LYS A 136 -19.16 -17.92 -0.80
N ALA A 137 -18.12 -17.10 -0.81
CA ALA A 137 -17.45 -16.69 -2.03
C ALA A 137 -16.59 -17.82 -2.62
N ALA A 138 -16.38 -17.75 -3.93
CA ALA A 138 -15.40 -18.58 -4.62
C ALA A 138 -14.02 -17.96 -4.47
N TRP A 139 -13.10 -18.68 -3.84
CA TRP A 139 -11.69 -18.31 -3.74
C TRP A 139 -10.87 -19.03 -4.81
N LEU A 140 -9.89 -18.35 -5.37
CA LEU A 140 -8.89 -19.00 -6.21
C LEU A 140 -8.03 -19.94 -5.34
N PRO A 141 -7.58 -21.10 -5.87
CA PRO A 141 -6.82 -22.08 -5.09
C PRO A 141 -5.35 -21.72 -4.87
N PHE A 142 -4.91 -20.55 -5.36
CA PHE A 142 -3.55 -20.05 -5.25
C PHE A 142 -3.55 -18.53 -5.03
N LEU A 143 -2.48 -18.04 -4.40
CA LEU A 143 -2.25 -16.62 -4.17
C LEU A 143 -1.71 -15.99 -5.46
N VAL A 144 -2.21 -14.80 -5.75
CA VAL A 144 -1.84 -14.02 -6.93
C VAL A 144 -0.74 -13.04 -6.53
N SER A 145 0.29 -12.92 -7.36
CA SER A 145 1.38 -11.95 -7.12
C SER A 145 0.88 -10.52 -7.33
N SER A 146 1.53 -9.54 -6.68
CA SER A 146 1.23 -8.12 -6.92
C SER A 146 1.39 -7.72 -8.39
N THR A 147 2.40 -8.25 -9.08
CA THR A 147 2.66 -7.99 -10.50
C THR A 147 1.54 -8.52 -11.39
N GLU A 148 1.08 -9.74 -11.13
CA GLU A 148 -0.01 -10.35 -11.89
C GLU A 148 -1.34 -9.60 -11.64
N LEU A 149 -1.67 -9.32 -10.38
CA LEU A 149 -2.93 -8.65 -10.05
C LEU A 149 -2.99 -7.20 -10.56
N SER A 150 -1.88 -6.46 -10.48
CA SER A 150 -1.78 -5.09 -11.00
C SER A 150 -1.74 -4.99 -12.53
N SER A 151 -1.47 -6.10 -13.23
CA SER A 151 -1.53 -6.15 -14.70
C SER A 151 -2.96 -6.20 -15.25
N VAL A 152 -3.95 -6.49 -14.40
CA VAL A 152 -5.36 -6.52 -14.76
C VAL A 152 -5.90 -5.09 -14.87
N ASN A 153 -6.39 -4.73 -16.05
CA ASN A 153 -6.95 -3.40 -16.28
C ASN A 153 -8.41 -3.30 -15.79
N ALA A 154 -8.93 -2.07 -15.67
CA ALA A 154 -10.31 -1.84 -15.21
C ALA A 154 -11.38 -2.47 -16.12
N GLY A 155 -11.13 -2.57 -17.43
CA GLY A 155 -12.05 -3.21 -18.37
C GLY A 155 -12.22 -4.70 -18.13
N ASP A 156 -11.11 -5.39 -17.83
CA ASP A 156 -11.11 -6.80 -17.45
C ASP A 156 -11.97 -7.05 -16.20
N TRP A 157 -11.78 -6.23 -15.15
CA TRP A 157 -12.60 -6.31 -13.93
C TRP A 157 -14.09 -6.01 -14.21
N PHE A 158 -14.36 -4.99 -15.02
CA PHE A 158 -15.72 -4.62 -15.38
C PHE A 158 -16.44 -5.72 -16.15
N ALA A 159 -15.77 -6.38 -17.09
CA ALA A 159 -16.33 -7.52 -17.82
C ALA A 159 -16.52 -8.74 -16.91
N ALA A 160 -15.57 -8.99 -16.01
CA ALA A 160 -15.60 -10.12 -15.09
C ALA A 160 -16.70 -10.03 -14.02
N LYS A 161 -17.24 -8.83 -13.76
CA LYS A 161 -18.29 -8.63 -12.74
C LYS A 161 -19.70 -8.99 -13.22
N HIS A 162 -19.94 -9.10 -14.52
CA HIS A 162 -21.31 -9.16 -15.07
C HIS A 162 -22.14 -10.35 -14.61
N ASN A 163 -21.53 -11.52 -14.41
CA ASN A 163 -22.18 -12.72 -13.88
C ASN A 163 -21.15 -13.77 -13.47
N VAL A 164 -21.62 -14.82 -12.79
CA VAL A 164 -20.77 -15.93 -12.32
C VAL A 164 -19.99 -16.61 -13.44
N GLY A 165 -20.58 -16.78 -14.63
CA GLY A 165 -19.90 -17.40 -15.77
C GLY A 165 -18.74 -16.55 -16.30
N ALA A 166 -18.94 -15.22 -16.40
CA ALA A 166 -17.88 -14.28 -16.75
C ALA A 166 -16.77 -14.28 -15.70
N ALA A 167 -17.14 -14.35 -14.42
CA ALA A 167 -16.17 -14.42 -13.33
C ALA A 167 -15.34 -15.70 -13.36
N GLN A 168 -15.96 -16.85 -13.60
CA GLN A 168 -15.28 -18.14 -13.75
C GLN A 168 -14.30 -18.13 -14.93
N ALA A 169 -14.74 -17.68 -16.10
CA ALA A 169 -13.87 -17.59 -17.28
C ALA A 169 -12.69 -16.63 -17.06
N PHE A 170 -12.93 -15.53 -16.34
CA PHE A 170 -11.86 -14.60 -15.97
C PHE A 170 -10.88 -15.22 -14.96
N ALA A 171 -11.38 -15.95 -13.95
CA ALA A 171 -10.56 -16.63 -12.94
C ALA A 171 -9.57 -17.63 -13.56
N GLU A 172 -9.92 -18.27 -14.68
CA GLU A 172 -9.04 -19.20 -15.40
C GLU A 172 -7.77 -18.55 -15.98
N ARG A 173 -7.73 -17.22 -16.12
CA ARG A 173 -6.53 -16.49 -16.58
C ARG A 173 -5.39 -16.56 -15.59
N PHE A 174 -5.70 -16.56 -14.29
CA PHE A 174 -4.68 -16.65 -13.26
C PHE A 174 -4.15 -18.08 -13.17
N LYS A 175 -2.85 -18.22 -12.88
CA LYS A 175 -2.19 -19.54 -12.78
C LYS A 175 -1.40 -19.66 -11.48
N PRO A 176 -1.26 -20.89 -10.93
CA PRO A 176 -0.35 -21.12 -9.82
C PRO A 176 1.05 -20.62 -10.16
N SER A 177 1.66 -19.92 -9.20
CA SER A 177 3.02 -19.41 -9.32
C SER A 177 3.78 -19.62 -8.01
N GLU A 178 5.08 -19.35 -8.04
CA GLU A 178 5.94 -19.36 -6.86
C GLU A 178 6.48 -17.96 -6.62
N LEU A 179 6.66 -17.61 -5.35
CA LEU A 179 7.32 -16.38 -4.95
C LEU A 179 8.81 -16.62 -4.75
N ALA A 180 9.65 -15.86 -5.45
CA ALA A 180 11.09 -15.88 -5.22
C ALA A 180 11.44 -15.15 -3.91
N LEU A 181 12.17 -15.84 -3.04
CA LEU A 181 12.67 -15.31 -1.78
C LEU A 181 14.20 -15.15 -1.91
N PRO A 182 14.73 -13.92 -1.96
CA PRO A 182 16.17 -13.70 -1.98
C PRO A 182 16.80 -14.11 -0.63
N GLU A 183 18.13 -14.31 -0.65
CA GLU A 183 18.94 -14.48 0.56
C GLU A 183 18.77 -13.26 1.50
N GLY A 184 18.74 -13.55 2.80
CA GLY A 184 18.55 -12.54 3.84
C GLY A 184 17.09 -12.30 4.16
N GLN A 185 16.75 -11.06 4.51
CA GLN A 185 15.39 -10.66 4.86
C GLN A 185 14.72 -9.91 3.71
N SER A 186 13.46 -10.24 3.45
CA SER A 186 12.68 -9.61 2.38
C SER A 186 11.21 -9.50 2.78
N VAL A 187 10.53 -8.50 2.23
CA VAL A 187 9.12 -8.22 2.48
C VAL A 187 8.36 -8.22 1.16
N HIS A 188 7.33 -9.04 1.09
CA HIS A 188 6.52 -9.28 -0.10
C HIS A 188 5.04 -9.08 0.19
N VAL A 189 4.26 -8.90 -0.86
CA VAL A 189 2.80 -8.93 -0.80
C VAL A 189 2.26 -9.85 -1.90
N VAL A 190 1.35 -10.72 -1.50
CA VAL A 190 0.58 -11.61 -2.37
C VAL A 190 -0.90 -11.52 -1.98
N PHE A 191 -1.79 -11.97 -2.84
CA PHE A 191 -3.23 -11.74 -2.69
C PHE A 191 -4.00 -13.05 -2.77
N ALA A 192 -4.79 -13.35 -1.75
CA ALA A 192 -5.85 -14.35 -1.92
C ALA A 192 -7.01 -13.66 -2.64
N LEU A 193 -7.29 -14.10 -3.88
CA LEU A 193 -8.30 -13.50 -4.75
C LEU A 193 -9.59 -14.32 -4.68
N GLY A 194 -10.73 -13.65 -4.65
CA GLY A 194 -12.04 -14.30 -4.70
C GLY A 194 -13.12 -13.44 -5.35
N TYR A 195 -14.25 -14.08 -5.62
CA TYR A 195 -15.47 -13.43 -6.09
C TYR A 195 -16.70 -14.08 -5.48
N GLY A 196 -17.71 -13.27 -5.18
CA GLY A 196 -18.98 -13.75 -4.65
C GLY A 196 -20.15 -12.93 -5.15
N ASP A 197 -21.33 -13.11 -4.58
CA ASP A 197 -22.49 -12.27 -4.87
C ASP A 197 -22.34 -10.86 -4.26
N ALA A 198 -23.33 -10.00 -4.49
CA ALA A 198 -23.36 -8.64 -3.93
C ALA A 198 -23.33 -8.59 -2.39
N GLU A 199 -23.73 -9.66 -1.68
CA GLU A 199 -23.65 -9.70 -0.21
C GLU A 199 -22.19 -9.75 0.27
N THR A 200 -21.28 -10.23 -0.57
CA THR A 200 -19.83 -10.23 -0.30
C THR A 200 -19.32 -8.82 0.01
N ALA A 201 -19.83 -7.80 -0.68
CA ALA A 201 -19.43 -6.40 -0.47
C ALA A 201 -19.63 -5.94 0.98
N LYS A 202 -20.60 -6.52 1.70
CA LYS A 202 -20.86 -6.18 3.10
C LYS A 202 -19.73 -6.58 4.03
N ALA A 203 -18.89 -7.56 3.67
CA ALA A 203 -17.77 -8.02 4.48
C ALA A 203 -16.44 -7.33 4.12
N LEU A 204 -16.41 -6.52 3.06
CA LEU A 204 -15.20 -5.86 2.56
C LEU A 204 -14.89 -4.58 3.32
N GLY A 205 -13.60 -4.22 3.40
CA GLY A 205 -13.12 -3.01 4.06
C GLY A 205 -13.31 -2.99 5.58
N GLN A 206 -13.80 -4.08 6.17
CA GLN A 206 -13.96 -4.19 7.62
C GLN A 206 -12.68 -4.67 8.29
N ASN A 207 -12.33 -4.10 9.44
CA ASN A 207 -11.22 -4.58 10.26
C ASN A 207 -11.42 -6.08 10.60
N LEU A 208 -10.36 -6.88 10.53
CA LEU A 208 -10.42 -8.31 10.88
C LEU A 208 -10.78 -8.57 12.35
N LEU A 209 -10.64 -7.57 13.24
CA LEU A 209 -10.95 -7.65 14.66
C LEU A 209 -10.33 -8.91 15.29
N GLN A 210 -11.15 -9.78 15.87
CA GLN A 210 -10.72 -11.02 16.53
C GLN A 210 -10.34 -12.14 15.54
N ALA A 211 -10.55 -11.96 14.23
CA ALA A 211 -10.16 -12.90 13.19
C ALA A 211 -8.70 -12.77 12.74
N GLY A 212 -8.04 -11.65 13.07
CA GLY A 212 -6.67 -11.38 12.61
C GLY A 212 -5.67 -12.46 13.01
N LEU A 213 -5.56 -12.74 14.32
CA LEU A 213 -4.60 -13.74 14.82
C LEU A 213 -4.89 -15.17 14.30
N PRO A 214 -6.14 -15.66 14.27
CA PRO A 214 -6.41 -16.99 13.72
C PRO A 214 -6.15 -17.09 12.22
N LEU A 215 -6.45 -16.04 11.44
CA LEU A 215 -6.10 -16.00 10.01
C LEU A 215 -4.58 -16.01 9.82
N MET A 216 -3.82 -15.27 10.63
CA MET A 216 -2.36 -15.33 10.61
C MET A 216 -1.86 -16.76 10.80
N GLN A 217 -2.43 -17.51 11.75
CA GLN A 217 -2.04 -18.90 12.02
C GLN A 217 -2.33 -19.83 10.84
N VAL A 218 -3.50 -19.70 10.20
CA VAL A 218 -3.86 -20.48 9.00
C VAL A 218 -2.82 -20.27 7.91
N TRP A 219 -2.52 -19.01 7.58
CA TRP A 219 -1.56 -18.71 6.52
C TRP A 219 -0.12 -19.08 6.88
N GLN A 220 0.28 -18.86 8.13
CA GLN A 220 1.59 -19.23 8.64
C GLN A 220 1.86 -20.74 8.53
N GLN A 221 0.85 -21.57 8.83
CA GLN A 221 0.94 -23.02 8.71
C GLN A 221 0.94 -23.45 7.24
N ALA A 222 0.05 -22.89 6.43
CA ALA A 222 -0.09 -23.25 5.02
C ALA A 222 1.15 -22.91 4.18
N LEU A 223 1.83 -21.80 4.51
CA LEU A 223 3.02 -21.32 3.81
C LEU A 223 4.33 -21.73 4.51
N ALA A 224 4.28 -22.60 5.51
CA ALA A 224 5.48 -23.07 6.20
C ALA A 224 6.41 -23.81 5.23
N LYS A 225 7.69 -23.42 5.22
CA LYS A 225 8.72 -24.05 4.39
C LYS A 225 10.02 -24.21 5.18
N GLU A 226 10.65 -25.38 5.06
CA GLU A 226 11.96 -25.63 5.67
C GLU A 226 13.01 -24.64 5.15
N GLY A 227 13.86 -24.15 6.06
CA GLY A 227 14.90 -23.16 5.73
C GLY A 227 14.39 -21.73 5.55
N VAL A 228 13.09 -21.47 5.73
CA VAL A 228 12.49 -20.13 5.68
C VAL A 228 11.86 -19.79 7.03
N THR A 229 12.32 -18.69 7.64
CA THR A 229 11.58 -18.04 8.72
C THR A 229 10.57 -17.11 8.08
N LEU A 230 9.29 -17.45 8.17
CA LEU A 230 8.21 -16.66 7.59
C LEU A 230 7.40 -16.00 8.70
N PHE A 231 6.94 -14.79 8.46
CA PHE A 231 5.84 -14.17 9.19
C PHE A 231 4.79 -13.72 8.18
N VAL A 232 3.53 -14.07 8.43
CA VAL A 232 2.40 -13.73 7.55
C VAL A 232 1.42 -12.83 8.27
N ASN A 233 1.15 -11.66 7.69
CA ASN A 233 0.14 -10.72 8.16
C ASN A 233 -0.97 -10.55 7.11
N PRO A 234 -2.13 -11.21 7.29
CA PRO A 234 -3.29 -10.97 6.46
C PRO A 234 -3.90 -9.61 6.79
N LEU A 235 -4.15 -8.81 5.77
CA LEU A 235 -4.93 -7.58 5.87
C LEU A 235 -6.40 -7.88 5.64
N SER A 236 -7.25 -6.92 5.97
CA SER A 236 -8.68 -7.00 5.68
C SER A 236 -8.94 -7.21 4.19
N PRO A 237 -9.82 -8.16 3.82
CA PRO A 237 -10.32 -8.27 2.46
C PRO A 237 -11.02 -6.99 2.02
N ASP A 238 -10.77 -6.57 0.81
CA ASP A 238 -11.40 -5.38 0.23
C ASP A 238 -11.66 -5.58 -1.27
N ALA A 239 -12.38 -4.65 -1.89
CA ALA A 239 -12.42 -4.54 -3.33
C ALA A 239 -10.99 -4.48 -3.90
N VAL A 240 -10.82 -4.97 -5.13
CA VAL A 240 -9.48 -5.27 -5.67
C VAL A 240 -8.55 -4.05 -5.69
N LEU A 241 -9.04 -2.86 -6.06
CA LEU A 241 -8.20 -1.67 -6.16
C LEU A 241 -7.75 -1.13 -4.77
N PRO A 242 -8.65 -0.96 -3.78
CA PRO A 242 -8.25 -0.67 -2.41
C PRO A 242 -7.31 -1.73 -1.82
N ALA A 243 -7.58 -3.01 -2.02
CA ALA A 243 -6.73 -4.10 -1.54
C ALA A 243 -5.30 -4.01 -2.11
N LEU A 244 -5.16 -3.70 -3.41
CA LEU A 244 -3.85 -3.46 -4.05
C LEU A 244 -3.12 -2.27 -3.44
N ALA A 245 -3.83 -1.15 -3.22
CA ALA A 245 -3.26 0.06 -2.63
C ALA A 245 -2.77 -0.19 -1.20
N GLU A 246 -3.62 -0.80 -0.36
CA GLU A 246 -3.30 -1.10 1.04
C GLU A 246 -2.18 -2.16 1.15
N GLY A 247 -2.23 -3.20 0.33
CA GLY A 247 -1.18 -4.22 0.28
C GLY A 247 0.18 -3.65 -0.12
N SER A 248 0.21 -2.75 -1.11
CA SER A 248 1.43 -2.05 -1.53
C SER A 248 1.99 -1.15 -0.42
N HIS A 249 1.11 -0.34 0.20
CA HIS A 249 1.47 0.55 1.30
C HIS A 249 2.04 -0.24 2.49
N MET A 250 1.34 -1.26 2.95
CA MET A 250 1.77 -2.06 4.10
C MET A 250 3.06 -2.85 3.82
N ARG A 251 3.27 -3.31 2.58
CA ARG A 251 4.54 -3.92 2.17
C ARG A 251 5.70 -2.93 2.26
N GLN A 252 5.51 -1.68 1.79
CA GLN A 252 6.53 -0.64 1.93
C GLN A 252 6.81 -0.32 3.40
N ARG A 253 5.76 -0.20 4.22
CA ARG A 253 5.85 0.03 5.66
C ARG A 253 6.70 -1.03 6.34
N MET A 254 6.31 -2.28 6.19
CA MET A 254 7.00 -3.39 6.82
C MET A 254 8.45 -3.54 6.29
N ALA A 255 8.70 -3.21 5.02
CA ALA A 255 10.05 -3.17 4.47
C ALA A 255 10.91 -2.08 5.14
N LEU A 256 10.36 -0.89 5.37
CA LEU A 256 11.03 0.18 6.12
C LEU A 256 11.29 -0.25 7.57
N ASP A 257 10.33 -0.90 8.24
CA ASP A 257 10.47 -1.36 9.62
C ASP A 257 11.63 -2.37 9.76
N VAL A 258 11.62 -3.41 8.90
CA VAL A 258 12.67 -4.45 8.85
C VAL A 258 14.03 -3.85 8.51
N PHE A 259 14.09 -2.98 7.49
CA PHE A 259 15.32 -2.32 7.09
C PHE A 259 15.89 -1.47 8.24
N SER A 260 15.05 -0.64 8.86
CA SER A 260 15.46 0.27 9.94
C SER A 260 15.98 -0.51 11.14
N ALA A 261 15.27 -1.57 11.56
CA ALA A 261 15.70 -2.41 12.69
C ALA A 261 17.07 -3.05 12.43
N ASN A 262 17.31 -3.54 11.20
CA ASN A 262 18.60 -4.10 10.81
C ASN A 262 19.70 -3.05 10.77
N ALA A 263 19.42 -1.88 10.17
CA ALA A 263 20.39 -0.80 10.06
C ALA A 263 20.82 -0.28 11.43
N ILE A 264 19.84 -0.03 12.31
CA ILE A 264 20.06 0.38 13.70
C ILE A 264 20.90 -0.66 14.45
N ARG A 265 20.55 -1.95 14.32
CA ARG A 265 21.31 -3.04 14.95
C ARG A 265 22.75 -3.10 14.44
N ALA A 266 22.96 -3.02 13.13
CA ALA A 266 24.29 -3.08 12.51
C ALA A 266 25.18 -1.93 12.99
N ILE A 267 24.65 -0.71 13.04
CA ILE A 267 25.38 0.47 13.52
C ILE A 267 25.69 0.32 15.01
N ARG A 268 24.73 -0.15 15.83
CA ARG A 268 24.91 -0.36 17.27
C ARG A 268 26.02 -1.34 17.65
N LEU A 269 26.39 -2.26 16.75
CA LEU A 269 27.53 -3.16 16.97
C LEU A 269 28.88 -2.44 16.94
N GLN A 270 28.95 -1.28 16.27
CA GLN A 270 30.21 -0.55 16.03
C GLN A 270 30.24 0.82 16.73
N SER A 271 29.08 1.47 16.86
CA SER A 271 28.90 2.77 17.54
C SER A 271 27.70 2.69 18.48
N PRO A 272 27.80 3.18 19.73
CA PRO A 272 26.66 3.18 20.64
C PRO A 272 25.52 4.10 20.18
N ARG A 273 25.80 5.07 19.28
CA ARG A 273 24.84 6.10 18.84
C ARG A 273 24.57 5.99 17.34
N VAL A 274 23.28 5.87 17.02
CA VAL A 274 22.75 5.83 15.65
C VAL A 274 22.23 7.22 15.32
N GLY A 275 22.72 7.82 14.24
CA GLY A 275 22.20 9.03 13.63
C GLY A 275 21.30 8.69 12.45
N VAL A 276 20.13 9.33 12.39
CA VAL A 276 19.13 9.09 11.35
C VAL A 276 18.75 10.41 10.69
N VAL A 277 18.70 10.40 9.36
CA VAL A 277 18.25 11.54 8.56
C VAL A 277 17.07 11.11 7.72
N ALA A 278 16.01 11.91 7.70
CA ALA A 278 14.88 11.69 6.80
C ALA A 278 14.56 12.96 6.01
N ALA A 279 14.22 12.80 4.74
CA ALA A 279 13.94 13.91 3.84
C ALA A 279 12.96 13.52 2.74
N ALA A 280 12.26 14.52 2.21
CA ALA A 280 11.63 14.41 0.90
C ALA A 280 12.68 14.61 -0.20
N GLN A 281 12.52 13.90 -1.31
CA GLN A 281 13.34 14.05 -2.50
C GLN A 281 12.43 14.23 -3.71
N GLN A 282 12.84 15.07 -4.67
CA GLN A 282 12.13 15.27 -5.94
C GLN A 282 11.84 13.93 -6.63
N GLY A 283 10.70 13.87 -7.35
CA GLY A 283 10.25 12.66 -8.04
C GLY A 283 9.41 11.72 -7.16
N GLY A 284 8.77 12.24 -6.11
CA GLY A 284 7.83 11.49 -5.27
C GLY A 284 8.52 10.46 -4.37
N ARG A 285 9.58 10.85 -3.66
CA ARG A 285 10.33 9.93 -2.79
C ARG A 285 10.49 10.48 -1.38
N LEU A 286 10.40 9.61 -0.39
CA LEU A 286 10.95 9.83 0.95
C LEU A 286 12.20 8.98 1.11
N VAL A 287 13.26 9.54 1.68
CA VAL A 287 14.53 8.86 1.89
C VAL A 287 14.88 8.86 3.38
N PHE A 288 15.29 7.69 3.89
CA PHE A 288 15.62 7.46 5.30
C PHE A 288 17.03 6.88 5.38
N GLY A 289 17.96 7.63 5.96
CA GLY A 289 19.37 7.28 6.07
C GLY A 289 19.75 6.96 7.51
N PHE A 290 20.53 5.90 7.69
CA PHE A 290 21.00 5.42 8.99
C PHE A 290 22.53 5.34 9.00
N ASN A 291 23.14 6.10 9.90
CA ASN A 291 24.58 6.25 10.03
C ASN A 291 25.01 6.23 11.51
N ALA A 292 26.32 6.19 11.78
CA ALA A 292 26.83 6.59 13.09
C ALA A 292 26.71 8.12 13.25
N THR A 293 26.51 8.59 14.49
CA THR A 293 26.51 10.04 14.77
C THR A 293 27.89 10.68 14.65
N ASP A 294 28.93 9.88 14.90
CA ASP A 294 30.32 10.33 14.85
C ASP A 294 30.93 9.96 13.49
N SER A 295 31.43 10.98 12.77
CA SER A 295 32.03 10.82 11.44
C SER A 295 33.37 10.09 11.47
N ALA A 296 33.94 9.82 12.65
CA ALA A 296 35.14 9.00 12.80
C ALA A 296 34.90 7.50 12.49
N PHE A 297 33.64 7.05 12.44
CA PHE A 297 33.28 5.70 12.02
C PHE A 297 32.84 5.72 10.56
N GLU A 298 33.68 5.19 9.67
CA GLU A 298 33.38 5.00 8.24
C GLU A 298 32.42 3.82 8.03
N LEU A 299 31.18 3.98 8.47
CA LEU A 299 30.09 3.09 8.09
C LEU A 299 29.44 3.60 6.81
N GLU A 300 29.32 2.72 5.81
CA GLU A 300 28.54 3.05 4.62
C GLU A 300 27.09 3.42 5.02
N PRO A 301 26.58 4.57 4.56
CA PRO A 301 25.21 4.98 4.85
C PRO A 301 24.21 3.94 4.39
N GLN A 302 23.37 3.45 5.31
CA GLN A 302 22.27 2.57 4.97
C GLN A 302 21.05 3.42 4.65
N ILE A 303 20.60 3.39 3.39
CA ILE A 303 19.51 4.23 2.90
C ILE A 303 18.34 3.37 2.46
N PHE A 304 17.16 3.68 2.99
CA PHE A 304 15.88 3.20 2.47
C PHE A 304 15.21 4.30 1.66
N THR A 305 14.67 3.94 0.49
CA THR A 305 13.89 4.85 -0.35
C THR A 305 12.46 4.36 -0.45
N TRP A 306 11.52 5.18 0.00
CA TRP A 306 10.10 4.99 -0.21
C TRP A 306 9.66 5.74 -1.46
N ALA A 307 9.29 5.02 -2.51
CA ALA A 307 8.66 5.61 -3.68
C ALA A 307 7.17 5.83 -3.40
N LEU A 308 6.72 7.08 -3.36
CA LEU A 308 5.35 7.44 -3.01
C LEU A 308 4.39 7.02 -4.12
N SER A 309 3.42 6.19 -3.75
CA SER A 309 2.22 5.94 -4.56
C SER A 309 1.30 7.17 -4.48
N PRO A 310 0.48 7.47 -5.49
CA PRO A 310 -0.58 8.48 -5.37
C PRO A 310 -1.57 8.25 -4.21
N THR A 311 -1.65 7.01 -3.71
CA THR A 311 -2.48 6.63 -2.55
C THR A 311 -1.79 6.82 -1.19
N ASP A 312 -0.48 7.09 -1.18
CA ASP A 312 0.26 7.26 0.07
C ASP A 312 -0.08 8.59 0.75
N ASN A 313 -0.11 8.56 2.08
CA ASN A 313 -0.22 9.75 2.92
C ASN A 313 1.14 10.03 3.58
N VAL A 314 1.79 11.13 3.18
CA VAL A 314 3.12 11.51 3.66
C VAL A 314 3.16 11.72 5.18
N ALA A 315 2.13 12.35 5.75
CA ALA A 315 2.06 12.59 7.20
C ALA A 315 1.95 11.27 7.98
N LEU A 316 1.16 10.31 7.48
CA LEU A 316 1.04 8.99 8.10
C LEU A 316 2.35 8.20 8.03
N ILE A 317 3.03 8.22 6.88
CA ILE A 317 4.35 7.57 6.73
C ILE A 317 5.35 8.18 7.70
N GLN A 318 5.41 9.51 7.77
CA GLN A 318 6.27 10.23 8.70
C GLN A 318 5.98 9.85 10.16
N GLN A 319 4.71 9.81 10.56
CA GLN A 319 4.32 9.44 11.93
C GLN A 319 4.71 7.99 12.25
N ASN A 320 4.40 7.03 11.37
CA ASN A 320 4.79 5.63 11.57
C ASN A 320 6.31 5.49 11.70
N PHE A 321 7.09 6.24 10.91
CA PHE A 321 8.53 6.25 11.02
C PHE A 321 9.03 6.83 12.35
N LEU A 322 8.42 7.92 12.83
CA LEU A 322 8.72 8.50 14.14
C LEU A 322 8.46 7.52 15.28
N ASP A 323 7.31 6.85 15.24
CA ASP A 323 6.92 5.86 16.24
C ASP A 323 7.94 4.72 16.28
N LEU A 324 8.36 4.21 15.10
CA LEU A 324 9.40 3.20 15.00
C LEU A 324 10.75 3.68 15.57
N MET A 325 11.18 4.90 15.28
CA MET A 325 12.42 5.46 15.80
C MET A 325 12.38 5.59 17.33
N ALA A 326 11.23 5.99 17.89
CA ALA A 326 11.02 6.05 19.33
C ALA A 326 11.06 4.66 19.98
N GLU A 327 10.36 3.67 19.40
CA GLU A 327 10.39 2.27 19.85
C GLU A 327 11.81 1.69 19.82
N CYS A 328 12.57 2.00 18.77
CA CYS A 328 13.97 1.60 18.63
C CYS A 328 14.93 2.37 19.54
N ARG A 329 14.47 3.41 20.26
CA ARG A 329 15.28 4.32 21.10
C ARG A 329 16.38 5.04 20.31
N VAL A 330 16.02 5.57 19.15
CA VAL A 330 16.90 6.44 18.36
C VAL A 330 16.62 7.89 18.78
N GLU A 331 17.58 8.53 19.44
CA GLU A 331 17.43 9.93 19.91
C GLU A 331 17.96 10.95 18.89
N HIS A 332 18.88 10.52 18.03
CA HIS A 332 19.55 11.36 17.04
C HIS A 332 18.85 11.24 15.69
N LEU A 333 17.68 11.86 15.57
CA LEU A 333 16.90 11.91 14.34
C LEU A 333 16.88 13.35 13.83
N TYR A 334 17.02 13.54 12.52
CA TYR A 334 16.95 14.86 11.90
C TYR A 334 16.10 14.82 10.64
N PHE A 335 15.07 15.66 10.60
CA PHE A 335 14.21 15.87 9.44
C PHE A 335 14.68 17.10 8.68
N LEU A 336 15.08 16.92 7.42
CA LEU A 336 15.39 18.04 6.53
C LEU A 336 14.10 18.72 6.10
N HIS A 337 14.08 20.06 6.16
CA HIS A 337 12.94 20.85 5.70
C HIS A 337 12.95 21.02 4.19
N ASP A 338 14.13 21.20 3.60
CA ASP A 338 14.28 21.39 2.16
C ASP A 338 14.18 20.06 1.41
N VAL A 339 13.49 20.11 0.26
CA VAL A 339 13.39 18.97 -0.66
C VAL A 339 14.74 18.75 -1.35
N LEU A 340 15.24 17.51 -1.27
CA LEU A 340 16.46 17.11 -1.96
C LEU A 340 16.24 17.05 -3.48
N PRO A 341 17.22 17.49 -4.31
CA PRO A 341 17.17 17.29 -5.75
C PRO A 341 17.06 15.82 -6.14
N GLU A 342 16.51 15.55 -7.33
CA GLU A 342 16.35 14.18 -7.81
C GLU A 342 17.69 13.45 -7.90
N ASN A 343 17.76 12.25 -7.32
CA ASN A 343 18.95 11.39 -7.27
C ASN A 343 20.18 12.01 -6.56
N SER A 344 20.02 13.12 -5.83
CA SER A 344 21.10 13.61 -4.97
C SER A 344 21.33 12.65 -3.81
N PRO A 345 22.58 12.49 -3.33
CA PRO A 345 22.85 11.69 -2.14
C PRO A 345 22.16 12.31 -0.92
N LEU A 346 21.64 11.47 -0.04
CA LEU A 346 21.16 11.89 1.28
C LEU A 346 22.39 12.26 2.14
N PRO A 347 22.45 13.47 2.74
CA PRO A 347 23.52 13.82 3.67
C PRO A 347 23.58 12.84 4.86
N THR A 348 24.79 12.62 5.36
CA THR A 348 24.98 11.91 6.63
C THR A 348 24.38 12.70 7.79
N TYR A 349 24.16 12.06 8.94
CA TYR A 349 23.63 12.76 10.13
C TYR A 349 24.46 14.01 10.50
N ALA A 350 25.79 13.90 10.51
CA ALA A 350 26.67 15.03 10.81
C ALA A 350 26.56 16.18 9.78
N GLN A 351 26.38 15.85 8.50
CA GLN A 351 26.17 16.84 7.43
C GLN A 351 24.77 17.46 7.47
N ALA A 352 23.76 16.69 7.87
CA ALA A 352 22.38 17.16 7.96
C ALA A 352 22.22 18.25 9.04
N LEU A 353 22.99 18.18 10.13
CA LEU A 353 23.00 19.19 11.20
C LEU A 353 23.46 20.59 10.74
N THR A 354 24.10 20.71 9.57
CA THR A 354 24.48 22.01 8.99
C THR A 354 23.44 22.55 8.00
N GLN A 355 22.32 21.85 7.80
CA GLN A 355 21.25 22.21 6.88
C GLN A 355 19.99 22.61 7.65
N ILE A 356 19.00 23.17 6.96
CA ILE A 356 17.72 23.52 7.58
C ILE A 356 16.93 22.24 7.88
N GLY A 357 16.63 22.04 9.15
CA GLY A 357 15.91 20.89 9.64
C GLY A 357 15.77 20.91 11.15
N HIS A 358 15.21 19.83 11.70
CA HIS A 358 15.01 19.72 13.14
C HIS A 358 15.00 18.28 13.61
N ASN A 359 15.23 18.09 14.92
CA ASN A 359 14.97 16.82 15.55
C ASN A 359 13.50 16.79 16.03
N PRO A 360 12.65 15.91 15.48
CA PRO A 360 11.22 15.90 15.78
C PRO A 360 10.87 15.46 17.22
N PHE A 361 11.82 14.89 17.97
CA PHE A 361 11.62 14.55 19.39
C PHE A 361 11.84 15.73 20.33
N PHE A 362 12.49 16.80 19.86
CA PHE A 362 12.72 18.00 20.64
C PHE A 362 11.99 19.15 19.96
N ALA A 363 10.97 19.70 20.62
CA ALA A 363 10.23 20.84 20.10
C ALA A 363 11.21 21.98 19.73
N GLU A 364 11.06 22.57 18.55
CA GLU A 364 11.74 23.82 18.23
C GLU A 364 11.28 24.89 19.22
N THR A 365 12.15 25.28 20.16
CA THR A 365 12.17 26.67 20.59
C THR A 365 12.58 27.48 19.37
N ALA A 366 11.59 28.09 18.71
CA ALA A 366 11.83 29.06 17.65
C ALA A 366 12.88 30.08 18.13
N ILE A 367 13.97 30.22 17.37
CA ILE A 367 14.86 31.38 17.46
C ILE A 367 14.46 32.33 16.34
#